data_AF-A0A953BNB9-F1
#
_entry.id   AF-A0A953BNB9-F1
#
_cell.length_a   1.000
_cell.length_b   1.000
_cell.length_c   1.000
_cell.angle_alpha   90.00
_cell.angle_beta   90.00
_cell.angle_gamma   90.00
#
_symmetry.space_group_name_H-M   'P 1'
#
loop_
_entity.id
_entity.type
_entity.pdbx_description
1 polymer ?
#
loop_
_entity_poly.entity_id
_entity_poly.type
_entity_poly.pdbx_seq_one_letter_code
_entity_poly.pdbx_strand_id
1 'polypeptide(L)'
;MSRVSGVRCFHASKRGPGISPGVDPNAHAPSPVVLGTELTGDLRCARCGYNLRGLSVRGACPECGTAIAATLLLVIDPQAAEVQPIHRPRLTAFGMAAWAFGGLAAAVFVWLARIGEVFPVARSYTWHPELAAWLLVLSGV
;
A
#
# COMPACT_ATOMS: atom_id res chain seq x y z
N MET A 1 23.89 21.89 -24.75
CA MET A 1 24.00 20.45 -25.07
C MET A 1 23.66 19.65 -23.80
N SER A 2 22.41 19.62 -23.33
CA SER A 2 21.29 18.72 -23.71
C SER A 2 21.55 17.22 -23.53
N ARG A 3 21.14 16.67 -22.38
CA ARG A 3 20.60 15.31 -22.24
C ARG A 3 19.50 15.29 -21.18
N VAL A 4 18.27 15.47 -21.63
CA VAL A 4 17.03 15.21 -20.89
C VAL A 4 16.73 13.73 -21.08
N SER A 5 16.71 12.94 -20.00
CA SER A 5 16.48 11.50 -20.07
C SER A 5 15.30 11.07 -19.20
N GLY A 6 14.16 10.86 -19.85
CA GLY A 6 13.27 9.72 -19.57
C GLY A 6 12.40 9.75 -18.32
N VAL A 7 11.43 10.66 -18.26
CA VAL A 7 10.24 10.51 -17.40
C VAL A 7 9.35 9.43 -18.01
N ARG A 8 9.23 8.28 -17.33
CA ARG A 8 8.33 7.19 -17.73
C ARG A 8 6.90 7.50 -17.28
N CYS A 9 5.99 7.65 -18.24
CA CYS A 9 4.55 7.69 -18.03
C CYS A 9 4.06 6.32 -17.51
N PHE A 10 3.61 6.25 -16.26
CA PHE A 10 2.89 5.09 -15.75
C PHE A 10 1.41 5.20 -16.12
N HIS A 11 1.00 4.36 -17.07
CA HIS A 11 -0.38 4.17 -17.50
C HIS A 11 -1.21 3.37 -16.48
N ALA A 12 -2.45 3.81 -16.31
CA ALA A 12 -3.67 3.01 -16.10
C ALA A 12 -3.69 1.95 -14.97
N SER A 13 -4.40 2.27 -13.88
CA SER A 13 -4.96 1.27 -12.95
C SER A 13 -6.47 1.44 -12.78
N LYS A 14 -7.13 0.29 -12.67
CA LYS A 14 -8.52 -0.03 -13.03
C LYS A 14 -9.59 0.52 -12.07
N ARG A 15 -10.76 0.85 -12.64
CA ARG A 15 -12.04 1.15 -11.96
C ARG A 15 -12.55 -0.11 -11.21
N GLY A 16 -12.76 0.00 -9.89
CA GLY A 16 -13.52 -0.97 -9.10
C GLY A 16 -15.02 -0.62 -9.05
N PRO A 17 -15.92 -1.60 -8.92
CA PRO A 17 -17.37 -1.39 -8.88
C PRO A 17 -17.87 -1.00 -7.48
N GLY A 18 -19.04 -0.36 -7.47
CA GLY A 18 -19.59 0.46 -6.40
C GLY A 18 -20.12 -0.26 -5.16
N ILE A 19 -20.03 0.48 -4.06
CA ILE A 19 -20.90 0.38 -2.88
C ILE A 19 -21.18 1.83 -2.46
N SER A 20 -22.40 2.31 -2.67
CA SER A 20 -22.86 3.61 -2.14
C SER A 20 -23.75 3.33 -0.92
N PRO A 21 -23.38 3.77 0.30
CA PRO A 21 -24.32 3.85 1.41
C PRO A 21 -25.20 5.10 1.25
N GLY A 22 -26.43 5.00 1.76
CA GLY A 22 -27.49 6.00 1.64
C GLY A 22 -27.06 7.42 2.08
N VAL A 23 -27.47 8.40 1.27
CA VAL A 23 -27.22 9.83 1.47
C VAL A 23 -28.44 10.45 2.15
N ASP A 24 -28.22 11.05 3.31
CA ASP A 24 -29.22 11.84 4.04
C ASP A 24 -29.62 13.09 3.22
N PRO A 25 -30.92 13.39 3.03
CA PRO A 25 -31.38 14.52 2.20
C PRO A 25 -31.11 15.92 2.80
N ASN A 26 -30.52 16.01 3.99
CA ASN A 26 -30.10 17.27 4.64
C ASN A 26 -28.57 17.41 4.77
N ALA A 27 -27.78 16.52 4.16
CA ALA A 27 -26.34 16.71 4.07
C ALA A 27 -26.06 17.87 3.08
N HIS A 28 -25.52 18.99 3.59
CA HIS A 28 -24.86 19.98 2.75
C HIS A 28 -23.89 19.25 1.82
N ALA A 29 -24.16 19.29 0.52
CA ALA A 29 -23.37 18.60 -0.49
C ALA A 29 -21.89 18.97 -0.29
N PRO A 30 -21.00 18.04 0.11
CA PRO A 30 -19.59 18.28 -0.05
C PRO A 30 -19.36 18.37 -1.56
N SER A 31 -19.05 19.57 -2.02
CA SER A 31 -18.59 19.84 -3.37
C SER A 31 -17.57 18.77 -3.73
N PRO A 32 -17.60 18.19 -4.94
CA PRO A 32 -16.61 17.20 -5.33
C PRO A 32 -15.24 17.82 -5.07
N VAL A 33 -14.52 17.30 -4.08
CA VAL A 33 -13.20 17.78 -3.72
C VAL A 33 -12.34 17.43 -4.92
N VAL A 34 -12.20 18.38 -5.83
CA VAL A 34 -11.23 18.30 -6.92
C VAL A 34 -9.89 18.46 -6.24
N LEU A 35 -9.39 17.34 -5.72
CA LEU A 35 -8.07 17.11 -5.17
C LEU A 35 -7.05 17.41 -6.29
N GLY A 36 -6.84 18.69 -6.59
CA GLY A 36 -5.92 19.12 -7.63
C GLY A 36 -6.14 20.48 -8.27
N THR A 37 -7.24 21.21 -8.02
CA THR A 37 -7.47 22.43 -8.83
C THR A 37 -7.02 23.72 -8.16
N GLU A 38 -7.23 23.89 -6.85
CA GLU A 38 -6.93 25.17 -6.21
C GLU A 38 -6.39 24.97 -4.80
N LEU A 39 -5.26 25.62 -4.49
CA LEU A 39 -4.76 25.68 -3.12
C LEU A 39 -5.74 26.48 -2.26
N THR A 40 -6.46 25.77 -1.38
CA THR A 40 -7.48 26.35 -0.49
C THR A 40 -6.88 26.98 0.77
N GLY A 41 -5.61 26.69 1.09
CA GLY A 41 -4.88 27.27 2.21
C GLY A 41 -3.99 28.44 1.79
N ASP A 42 -3.63 29.30 2.75
CA ASP A 42 -2.63 30.37 2.57
C ASP A 42 -1.22 29.77 2.42
N LEU A 43 -0.89 29.31 1.21
CA LEU A 43 0.45 28.84 0.88
C LEU A 43 1.27 30.00 0.31
N ARG A 44 2.32 30.40 1.02
CA ARG A 44 3.30 31.38 0.52
C ARG A 44 4.39 30.68 -0.27
N CYS A 45 4.80 31.25 -1.40
CA CYS A 45 5.94 30.74 -2.14
C CYS A 45 7.21 30.74 -1.28
N ALA A 46 7.93 29.62 -1.21
CA ALA A 46 9.16 29.50 -0.42
C ALA A 46 10.30 30.42 -0.91
N ARG A 47 10.22 30.91 -2.17
CA ARG A 47 11.27 31.75 -2.77
C ARG A 47 10.96 33.24 -2.71
N CYS A 48 9.73 33.65 -3.04
CA CYS A 48 9.35 35.07 -3.13
C CYS A 48 8.30 35.51 -2.10
N GLY A 49 7.68 34.58 -1.36
CA GLY A 49 6.66 34.91 -0.35
C GLY A 49 5.28 35.26 -0.91
N TYR A 50 5.06 35.22 -2.23
CA TYR A 50 3.77 35.50 -2.85
C TYR A 50 2.70 34.49 -2.42
N ASN A 51 1.45 34.94 -2.24
CA ASN A 51 0.33 34.07 -1.86
C ASN A 51 -0.16 33.27 -3.08
N LEU A 52 -0.02 31.94 -3.02
CA LEU A 52 -0.39 31.01 -4.10
C LEU A 52 -1.85 30.52 -3.98
N ARG A 53 -2.67 31.17 -3.14
CA ARG A 53 -4.09 30.85 -2.97
C ARG A 53 -4.82 30.90 -4.31
N GLY A 54 -5.60 29.86 -4.60
CA GLY A 54 -6.40 29.78 -5.84
C GLY A 54 -5.61 29.44 -7.12
N LEU A 55 -4.29 29.24 -7.04
CA LEU A 55 -3.52 28.74 -8.20
C LEU A 55 -3.55 27.20 -8.24
N SER A 56 -3.36 26.66 -9.44
CA SER A 56 -3.26 25.21 -9.64
C SER A 56 -1.95 24.63 -9.09
N VAL A 57 -2.02 23.46 -8.44
CA VAL A 57 -0.86 22.77 -7.84
C VAL A 57 0.22 22.43 -8.87
N ARG A 58 -0.17 22.27 -10.14
CA ARG A 58 0.74 21.96 -11.26
C ARG A 58 1.38 23.20 -11.90
N GLY A 59 0.97 24.39 -11.50
CA GLY A 59 1.46 25.66 -12.04
C GLY A 59 2.84 26.06 -11.51
N ALA A 60 3.33 27.18 -12.05
CA ALA A 60 4.50 27.89 -11.56
C ALA A 60 4.08 29.21 -10.91
N CYS A 61 4.87 29.69 -9.95
CA CYS A 61 4.67 31.00 -9.35
C CYS A 61 4.88 32.11 -10.42
N PRO A 62 3.93 33.05 -10.60
CA PRO A 62 4.03 34.09 -11.63
C PRO A 62 5.18 35.09 -11.38
N GLU A 63 5.58 35.25 -10.12
CA GLU A 63 6.65 36.18 -9.73
C GLU A 63 8.05 35.62 -9.97
N CYS A 64 8.27 34.35 -9.60
CA CYS A 64 9.63 33.77 -9.55
C CYS A 64 9.81 32.53 -10.44
N GLY A 65 8.76 32.03 -11.08
CA GLY A 65 8.77 30.84 -11.93
C GLY A 65 8.96 29.50 -11.18
N THR A 66 9.02 29.51 -9.85
CA THR A 66 9.22 28.28 -9.05
C THR A 66 7.99 27.38 -9.14
N ALA A 67 8.19 26.08 -9.35
CA ALA A 67 7.09 25.10 -9.37
C ALA A 67 6.36 25.06 -8.02
N ILE A 68 5.03 25.15 -8.04
CA ILE A 68 4.21 25.17 -6.82
C ILE A 68 4.34 23.84 -6.07
N ALA A 69 4.42 22.72 -6.79
CA ALA A 69 4.66 21.40 -6.20
C ALA A 69 5.95 21.31 -5.37
N ALA A 70 7.04 21.99 -5.81
CA ALA A 70 8.29 22.02 -5.06
C ALA A 70 8.16 22.83 -3.76
N THR A 71 7.41 23.93 -3.80
CA THR A 71 7.09 24.72 -2.60
C THR A 71 6.24 23.91 -1.62
N LEU A 72 5.25 23.19 -2.13
CA LEU A 72 4.34 22.40 -1.31
C LEU A 72 5.08 21.28 -0.57
N LEU A 73 6.00 20.57 -1.24
CA LEU A 73 6.84 19.56 -0.59
C LEU A 73 7.69 20.15 0.54
N LEU A 74 8.20 21.36 0.35
CA LEU A 74 9.07 22.04 1.33
C LEU A 74 8.29 22.53 2.55
N VAL A 75 7.02 22.93 2.38
CA VAL A 75 6.15 23.40 3.46
C VAL A 75 5.48 22.25 4.20
N ILE A 76 5.02 21.21 3.49
CA ILE A 76 4.34 20.05 4.10
C ILE A 76 5.34 19.16 4.84
N ASP A 77 6.58 19.08 4.36
CA ASP A 77 7.61 18.29 5.00
C ASP A 77 8.88 19.14 5.24
N PRO A 78 8.85 20.05 6.25
CA PRO A 78 10.02 20.84 6.62
C PRO A 78 11.17 19.97 7.13
N GLN A 79 10.89 18.71 7.49
CA GLN A 79 11.86 17.74 7.97
C GLN A 79 12.37 16.81 6.86
N ALA A 80 11.87 16.93 5.62
CA ALA A 80 12.38 16.18 4.46
C ALA A 80 13.88 16.42 4.22
N ALA A 81 14.38 17.60 4.61
CA ALA A 81 15.80 17.94 4.51
C ALA A 81 16.67 17.19 5.53
N GLU A 82 16.09 16.76 6.66
CA GLU A 82 16.78 15.96 7.68
C GLU A 82 16.78 14.47 7.35
N VAL A 83 15.81 14.01 6.55
CA VAL A 83 15.79 12.63 6.05
C VAL A 83 16.96 12.44 5.10
N GLN A 84 18.04 11.86 5.62
CA GLN A 84 19.20 11.54 4.80
C GLN A 84 18.76 10.66 3.62
N PRO A 85 19.16 11.01 2.38
CA PRO A 85 18.81 10.22 1.21
C PRO A 85 19.40 8.82 1.36
N ILE A 86 18.52 7.82 1.41
CA ILE A 86 18.88 6.40 1.53
C ILE A 86 19.85 6.07 0.38
N HIS A 87 21.13 5.92 0.71
CA HIS A 87 22.20 5.76 -0.30
C HIS A 87 22.06 4.47 -1.13
N ARG A 88 21.38 3.45 -0.61
CA ARG A 88 21.24 2.14 -1.27
C ARG A 88 19.84 1.55 -1.14
N PRO A 89 18.83 2.10 -1.84
CA PRO A 89 17.43 1.69 -1.71
C PRO A 89 17.18 0.23 -2.11
N ARG A 90 18.03 -0.33 -2.99
CA ARG A 90 17.93 -1.74 -3.38
C ARG A 90 18.31 -2.68 -2.24
N LEU A 91 19.35 -2.34 -1.46
CA LEU A 91 19.79 -3.17 -0.34
C LEU A 91 18.76 -3.19 0.79
N THR A 92 18.14 -2.05 1.10
CA THR A 92 17.05 -2.00 2.09
C THR A 92 15.84 -2.81 1.61
N ALA A 93 15.47 -2.71 0.33
CA ALA A 93 14.41 -3.52 -0.25
C ALA A 93 14.72 -5.03 -0.20
N PHE A 94 15.94 -5.44 -0.57
CA PHE A 94 16.37 -6.84 -0.47
C PHE A 94 16.39 -7.34 0.97
N GLY A 95 16.83 -6.51 1.93
CA GLY A 95 16.81 -6.86 3.35
C GLY A 95 15.40 -7.12 3.86
N MET A 96 14.45 -6.23 3.56
CA MET A 96 13.04 -6.39 3.95
C MET A 96 12.41 -7.64 3.30
N ALA A 97 12.69 -7.87 2.01
CA ALA A 97 12.21 -9.06 1.32
C ALA A 97 12.81 -10.34 1.93
N ALA A 98 14.13 -10.39 2.12
CA ALA A 98 14.82 -11.53 2.70
C ALA A 98 14.31 -11.86 4.11
N TRP A 99 14.03 -10.84 4.93
CA TRP A 99 13.48 -11.02 6.27
C TRP A 99 12.07 -11.62 6.23
N ALA A 100 11.19 -11.11 5.36
CA ALA A 100 9.84 -11.64 5.18
C ALA A 100 9.86 -13.09 4.66
N PHE A 101 10.69 -13.39 3.66
CA PHE A 101 10.85 -14.76 3.15
C PHE A 101 11.43 -15.71 4.19
N GLY A 102 12.39 -15.24 5.00
CA GLY A 102 12.94 -16.02 6.12
C GLY A 102 11.87 -16.40 7.14
N GLY A 103 11.00 -15.46 7.53
CA GLY A 103 9.88 -15.73 8.43
C GLY A 103 8.87 -16.72 7.86
N LEU A 104 8.52 -16.57 6.58
CA LEU A 104 7.63 -17.51 5.89
C LEU A 104 8.23 -18.91 5.79
N ALA A 105 9.51 -19.02 5.44
CA ALA A 105 10.21 -20.30 5.38
C ALA A 105 10.21 -21.00 6.75
N ALA A 106 10.51 -20.26 7.83
CA ALA A 106 10.48 -20.80 9.19
C ALA A 106 9.08 -21.33 9.57
N ALA A 107 8.01 -20.59 9.25
CA ALA A 107 6.64 -21.03 9.50
C ALA A 107 6.29 -22.32 8.73
N VAL A 108 6.69 -22.40 7.46
CA VAL A 108 6.52 -23.61 6.63
C VAL A 108 7.30 -24.79 7.21
N PHE A 109 8.54 -24.59 7.66
CA PHE A 109 9.32 -25.66 8.30
C PHE A 109 8.66 -26.18 9.57
N VAL A 110 8.17 -25.30 10.44
CA VAL A 110 7.44 -25.70 11.65
C VAL A 110 6.18 -26.49 11.28
N TRP A 111 5.44 -26.03 10.27
CA TRP A 111 4.23 -26.71 9.82
C TRP A 111 4.53 -28.11 9.26
N LEU A 112 5.58 -28.25 8.43
CA LEU A 112 6.02 -29.53 7.89
C LEU A 112 6.51 -30.49 9.00
N ALA A 113 7.27 -29.98 9.98
CA ALA A 113 7.69 -30.76 11.14
C ALA A 113 6.48 -31.27 11.93
N ARG A 114 5.47 -30.42 12.16
CA ARG A 114 4.22 -30.81 12.83
C ARG A 114 3.41 -31.83 12.05
N ILE A 115 3.34 -31.72 10.73
CA ILE A 115 2.70 -32.76 9.91
C ILE A 115 3.45 -34.08 10.04
N GLY A 116 4.77 -34.06 10.05
CA GLY A 116 5.60 -35.26 10.24
C GLY A 116 5.30 -35.98 11.57
N GLU A 117 4.98 -35.24 12.62
CA GLU A 117 4.59 -35.80 13.92
C GLU A 117 3.15 -36.34 13.93
N VAL A 118 2.20 -35.64 13.30
CA VAL A 118 0.78 -36.00 13.32
C VAL A 118 0.45 -37.12 12.34
N PHE A 119 1.14 -37.19 11.20
CA PHE A 119 0.82 -38.13 10.13
C PHE A 119 0.94 -39.62 10.52
N PRO A 120 1.96 -40.08 11.27
CA PRO A 120 2.04 -41.46 11.74
C PRO A 120 0.88 -41.83 12.67
N VAL A 121 0.49 -40.91 13.56
CA VAL A 121 -0.63 -41.08 14.48
C VAL A 121 -1.94 -41.17 13.70
N ALA A 122 -2.19 -40.23 12.80
CA ALA A 122 -3.37 -40.25 11.92
C ALA A 122 -3.43 -41.53 11.08
N ARG A 123 -2.29 -41.98 10.52
CA ARG A 123 -2.19 -43.25 9.80
C ARG A 123 -2.57 -44.41 10.72
N SER A 124 -2.04 -44.48 11.94
CA SER A 124 -2.40 -45.55 12.89
C SER A 124 -3.89 -45.57 13.25
N TYR A 125 -4.55 -44.41 13.35
CA TYR A 125 -6.00 -44.34 13.58
C TYR A 125 -6.83 -44.86 12.39
N THR A 126 -6.39 -44.62 11.16
CA THR A 126 -7.07 -45.14 9.96
C THR A 126 -6.95 -46.67 9.80
N TRP A 127 -6.09 -47.32 10.57
CA TRP A 127 -5.90 -48.79 10.59
C TRP A 127 -6.62 -49.48 11.77
N HIS A 128 -7.67 -48.89 12.34
CA HIS A 128 -8.61 -49.62 13.20
C HIS A 128 -9.73 -50.26 12.36
N PRO A 129 -9.59 -51.51 11.87
CA PRO A 129 -10.68 -52.24 11.23
C PRO A 129 -11.87 -52.45 12.18
N GLU A 130 -11.66 -52.33 13.49
CA GLU A 130 -12.70 -52.37 14.53
C GLU A 130 -13.81 -51.35 14.26
N LEU A 131 -13.49 -50.09 13.89
CA LEU A 131 -14.53 -49.08 13.63
C LEU A 131 -15.29 -49.34 12.33
N ALA A 132 -14.61 -49.89 11.31
CA ALA A 132 -15.26 -50.36 10.09
C ALA A 132 -16.16 -51.57 10.37
N ALA A 133 -15.73 -52.49 11.25
CA ALA A 133 -16.50 -53.64 11.70
C ALA A 133 -17.72 -53.21 12.53
N TRP A 134 -17.58 -52.28 13.47
CA TRP A 134 -18.70 -51.72 14.24
C TRP A 134 -19.69 -50.95 13.35
N LEU A 135 -19.21 -50.19 12.35
CA LEU A 135 -20.08 -49.54 11.37
C LEU A 135 -20.82 -50.55 10.48
N LEU A 136 -20.16 -51.65 10.08
CA LEU A 136 -20.82 -52.75 9.35
C LEU A 136 -21.87 -53.46 10.22
N VAL A 137 -21.55 -53.79 11.48
CA VAL A 137 -22.48 -54.40 12.44
C VAL A 137 -23.67 -53.47 12.73
N LEU A 138 -23.46 -52.16 12.84
CA LEU A 138 -24.54 -51.18 13.02
C LEU A 138 -25.36 -50.94 11.74
N SER A 139 -24.80 -51.22 10.56
CA SER A 139 -25.51 -51.10 9.27
C SER A 139 -26.38 -52.30 8.91
N GLY A 140 -26.29 -53.41 9.66
CA GLY A 140 -27.25 -54.52 9.58
C GLY A 140 -27.22 -55.36 8.31
N VAL A 141 -26.04 -55.55 7.69
CA VAL A 141 -25.81 -56.52 6.60
C VAL A 141 -25.41 -57.89 7.16
#